data_AF-A0AB36TIV3-F1
#
_entry.id   AF-A0AB36TIV3-F1
#
_cell.length_a   1.000
_cell.length_b   1.000
_cell.length_c   1.000
_cell.angle_alpha   90.00
_cell.angle_beta   90.00
_cell.angle_gamma   90.00
#
_symmetry.space_group_name_H-M   'P 1'
#
loop_
_entity.id
_entity.type
_entity.pdbx_description
1 polymer ?
#
loop_
_entity_poly.entity_id
_entity_poly.type
_entity_poly.pdbx_seq_one_letter_code
_entity_poly.pdbx_strand_id
1 'polypeptide(L)'
;MGAPVGGRIWFGRLSLNLSYLSLVFPLAYSLLVYALRHKGYMGIILCGIGYIPFAIILRFVPSFTGFALFTVSALVILCLSIAKGWFGNDKKIDLLLVFIPVVIAIIAAIVYIMQNPYFSSRFLVAVYPYFNRYGAGYAYCFIRDLLANSKFAGKGTVPAQFGSNVPLIPASDTDYMIAALTYNFGWIAFAGILVVIILFSVFGLYYVAKQKSVWELWYRYQ
;
A
#
# COMPACT_ATOMS: atom_id res chain seq x y z
N MET A 1 -7.56 -21.18 21.68
CA MET A 1 -6.87 -20.47 20.59
C MET A 1 -7.87 -20.32 19.45
N GLY A 2 -8.38 -19.11 19.20
CA GLY A 2 -9.48 -18.88 18.25
C GLY A 2 -8.99 -18.91 16.81
N ALA A 3 -9.78 -19.52 15.92
CA ALA A 3 -9.49 -19.60 14.48
C ALA A 3 -9.33 -18.18 13.87
N PRO A 4 -8.37 -17.98 12.95
CA PRO A 4 -8.12 -16.68 12.34
C PRO A 4 -9.21 -16.35 11.32
N VAL A 5 -10.21 -15.55 11.72
CA VAL A 5 -11.12 -14.90 10.79
C VAL A 5 -10.44 -13.62 10.29
N GLY A 6 -10.05 -13.57 9.02
CA GLY A 6 -9.51 -12.37 8.37
C GLY A 6 -8.13 -11.89 8.85
N GLY A 7 -7.26 -12.80 9.31
CA GLY A 7 -5.89 -12.44 9.69
C GLY A 7 -5.77 -11.69 11.03
N ARG A 8 -6.78 -11.80 11.91
CA ARG A 8 -6.76 -11.26 13.28
C ARG A 8 -6.43 -12.35 14.28
N ILE A 9 -5.43 -12.11 15.13
CA ILE A 9 -5.15 -12.93 16.31
C ILE A 9 -5.80 -12.25 17.51
N TRP A 10 -6.56 -13.02 18.27
CA TRP A 10 -7.22 -12.56 19.49
C TRP A 10 -6.41 -13.01 20.72
N PHE A 11 -5.82 -12.06 21.44
CA PHE A 11 -5.23 -12.25 22.76
C PHE A 11 -6.19 -11.70 23.82
N GLY A 12 -7.15 -12.52 24.25
CA GLY A 12 -8.19 -12.08 25.19
C GLY A 12 -9.04 -10.94 24.60
N ARG A 13 -8.98 -9.75 25.19
CA ARG A 13 -9.66 -8.53 24.70
C ARG A 13 -8.92 -7.77 23.59
N LEU A 14 -7.65 -8.10 23.34
CA LEU A 14 -6.82 -7.43 22.33
C LEU A 14 -6.90 -8.19 21.00
N SER A 15 -7.42 -7.54 19.96
CA SER A 15 -7.34 -8.05 18.59
C SER A 15 -6.15 -7.42 17.88
N LEU A 16 -5.13 -8.23 17.55
CA LEU A 16 -4.01 -7.80 16.71
C LEU A 16 -4.26 -8.27 15.28
N ASN A 17 -4.34 -7.31 14.35
CA ASN A 17 -4.39 -7.63 12.94
C ASN A 17 -2.95 -7.83 12.42
N LEU A 18 -2.65 -9.01 11.85
CA LEU A 18 -1.33 -9.27 11.28
C LEU A 18 -0.97 -8.29 10.14
N SER A 19 -1.94 -7.61 9.54
CA SER A 19 -1.67 -6.56 8.55
C SER A 19 -0.82 -5.41 9.11
N TYR A 20 -0.83 -5.14 10.43
CA TYR A 20 0.01 -4.09 11.03
C TYR A 20 1.51 -4.44 11.03
N LEU A 21 1.89 -5.72 10.85
CA LEU A 21 3.29 -6.12 10.71
C LEU A 21 3.93 -5.47 9.47
N SER A 22 3.15 -5.15 8.45
CA SER A 22 3.59 -4.40 7.26
C SER A 22 4.15 -3.02 7.60
N LEU A 23 3.81 -2.43 8.75
CA LEU A 23 4.35 -1.14 9.20
C LEU A 23 5.65 -1.29 10.01
N VAL A 24 5.85 -2.42 10.67
CA VAL A 24 7.04 -2.70 11.49
C VAL A 24 8.19 -3.25 10.64
N PHE A 25 7.89 -4.03 9.60
CA PHE A 25 8.92 -4.61 8.75
C PHE A 25 9.76 -3.60 7.96
N PRO A 26 9.22 -2.48 7.42
CA PRO A 26 10.05 -1.45 6.79
C PRO A 26 11.03 -0.83 7.77
N LEU A 27 10.63 -0.64 9.03
CA LEU A 27 11.52 -0.16 10.10
C LEU A 27 12.64 -1.17 10.37
N ALA A 28 12.31 -2.45 10.55
CA ALA A 28 13.30 -3.51 10.74
C ALA A 28 14.26 -3.62 9.53
N TYR A 29 13.74 -3.48 8.32
CA TYR A 29 14.53 -3.47 7.09
C TYR A 29 15.47 -2.27 7.02
N SER A 30 15.02 -1.09 7.44
CA SER A 30 15.88 0.11 7.49
C SER A 30 17.07 -0.06 8.43
N LEU A 31 16.89 -0.74 9.57
CA LEU A 31 17.97 -1.07 10.50
C LEU A 31 18.96 -2.06 9.89
N LEU A 32 18.46 -3.08 9.16
CA LEU A 32 19.29 -4.03 8.43
C LEU A 32 20.14 -3.31 7.37
N VAL A 33 19.51 -2.45 6.55
CA VAL A 33 20.21 -1.66 5.53
C VAL A 33 21.28 -0.77 6.17
N TYR A 34 20.98 -0.17 7.33
CA TYR A 34 21.94 0.64 8.07
C TYR A 34 23.12 -0.20 8.60
N ALA A 35 22.89 -1.41 9.09
CA ALA A 35 23.95 -2.30 9.58
C ALA A 35 24.88 -2.79 8.45
N LEU A 36 24.40 -2.81 7.20
CA LEU A 36 25.17 -3.25 6.02
C LEU A 36 25.85 -2.09 5.27
N ARG A 37 25.88 -0.90 5.86
CA ARG A 37 26.57 0.28 5.32
C ARG A 37 28.05 -0.03 5.04
N HIS A 38 28.60 0.54 3.97
CA HIS A 38 30.01 0.39 3.54
C HIS A 38 30.47 -1.00 3.06
N LYS A 39 29.58 -1.98 2.88
CA LYS A 39 29.95 -3.31 2.34
C LYS A 39 29.96 -3.40 0.80
N GLY A 40 29.93 -2.27 0.07
CA GLY A 40 29.93 -2.25 -1.39
C GLY A 40 28.78 -3.05 -2.01
N TYR A 41 29.04 -3.74 -3.11
CA TYR A 41 28.09 -4.59 -3.82
C TYR A 41 27.54 -5.74 -2.96
N MET A 42 28.37 -6.30 -2.06
CA MET A 42 27.94 -7.34 -1.13
C MET A 42 26.86 -6.84 -0.16
N GLY A 43 26.92 -5.57 0.23
CA GLY A 43 25.88 -4.95 1.04
C GLY A 43 24.51 -4.96 0.35
N ILE A 44 24.47 -4.68 -0.95
CA ILE A 44 23.23 -4.66 -1.74
C ILE A 44 22.67 -6.08 -1.88
N ILE A 45 23.53 -7.07 -2.15
CA ILE A 45 23.13 -8.48 -2.26
C ILE A 45 22.57 -8.98 -0.92
N LEU A 46 23.24 -8.69 0.20
CA LEU A 46 22.72 -9.04 1.53
C LEU A 46 21.41 -8.31 1.86
N CYS A 47 21.21 -7.06 1.43
CA CYS A 47 19.92 -6.37 1.57
C CYS A 47 18.81 -7.07 0.78
N GLY A 48 19.12 -7.61 -0.40
CA GLY A 48 18.19 -8.41 -1.19
C GLY A 48 17.86 -9.75 -0.54
N ILE A 49 18.85 -10.46 -0.02
CA ILE A 49 18.65 -11.72 0.71
C ILE A 49 17.86 -11.48 2.00
N GLY A 50 18.19 -10.42 2.73
CA GLY A 50 17.52 -10.02 3.97
C GLY A 50 16.04 -9.67 3.79
N TYR A 51 15.61 -9.31 2.58
CA TYR A 51 14.20 -9.07 2.26
C TYR A 51 13.37 -10.37 2.18
N ILE A 52 13.97 -11.49 1.76
CA ILE A 52 13.30 -12.78 1.56
C ILE A 52 12.54 -13.30 2.81
N PRO A 53 13.12 -13.34 4.03
CA PRO A 53 12.41 -13.85 5.20
C PRO A 53 11.17 -13.00 5.55
N PHE A 54 11.28 -11.67 5.44
CA PHE A 54 10.13 -10.78 5.68
C PHE A 54 9.02 -10.99 4.64
N ALA A 55 9.39 -11.15 3.37
CA ALA A 55 8.46 -11.44 2.29
C ALA A 55 7.70 -12.77 2.50
N ILE A 56 8.39 -13.81 2.97
CA ILE A 56 7.79 -15.12 3.27
C ILE A 56 6.77 -14.98 4.41
N ILE A 57 7.13 -14.30 5.50
CA ILE A 57 6.24 -14.08 6.65
C ILE A 57 4.97 -13.34 6.23
N LEU A 58 5.10 -12.28 5.41
CA LEU A 58 3.96 -11.52 4.89
C LEU A 58 3.06 -12.34 3.98
N ARG A 59 3.60 -13.33 3.25
CA ARG A 59 2.80 -14.21 2.38
C ARG A 59 1.87 -15.13 3.16
N PHE A 60 2.23 -15.50 4.39
CA PHE A 60 1.36 -16.26 5.28
C PHE A 60 0.20 -15.42 5.86
N VAL A 61 0.28 -14.09 5.75
CA VAL A 61 -0.82 -13.21 6.13
C VAL A 61 -1.83 -13.15 4.96
N PRO A 62 -3.13 -13.33 5.20
CA PRO A 62 -4.16 -13.31 4.14
C PRO A 62 -4.47 -11.88 3.64
N SER A 63 -3.46 -11.02 3.49
CA SER A 63 -3.61 -9.65 3.01
C SER A 63 -2.54 -9.30 1.96
N PHE A 64 -2.93 -9.28 0.68
CA PHE A 64 -2.05 -8.91 -0.43
C PHE A 64 -1.51 -7.47 -0.28
N THR A 65 -2.33 -6.56 0.24
CA THR A 65 -1.99 -5.15 0.42
C THR A 65 -0.80 -4.97 1.37
N GLY A 66 -0.72 -5.74 2.46
CA GLY A 66 0.38 -5.64 3.42
C GLY A 66 1.73 -6.05 2.82
N PHE A 67 1.73 -7.06 1.94
CA PHE A 67 2.91 -7.45 1.19
C PHE A 67 3.34 -6.32 0.24
N ALA A 68 2.41 -5.79 -0.57
CA ALA A 68 2.70 -4.72 -1.53
C ALA A 68 3.22 -3.43 -0.86
N LEU A 69 2.67 -3.04 0.29
CA LEU A 69 3.16 -1.88 1.04
C LEU A 69 4.59 -2.09 1.57
N PHE A 70 4.91 -3.29 2.05
CA PHE A 70 6.26 -3.63 2.49
C PHE A 70 7.26 -3.63 1.32
N THR A 71 6.89 -4.19 0.17
CA THR A 71 7.79 -4.24 -0.99
C THR A 71 8.14 -2.83 -1.48
N VAL A 72 7.14 -1.96 -1.61
CA VAL A 72 7.32 -0.57 -2.05
C VAL A 72 8.18 0.20 -1.05
N SER A 73 7.89 0.08 0.25
CA SER A 73 8.67 0.78 1.28
C SER A 73 10.11 0.30 1.37
N ALA A 74 10.37 -1.02 1.30
CA ALA A 74 11.71 -1.58 1.26
C ALA A 74 12.50 -1.08 0.03
N LEU A 75 11.85 -1.01 -1.13
CA LEU A 75 12.45 -0.51 -2.36
C LEU A 75 12.79 0.99 -2.25
N VAL A 76 11.91 1.80 -1.68
CA VAL A 76 12.17 3.23 -1.40
C VAL A 76 13.35 3.40 -0.45
N ILE A 77 13.41 2.65 0.65
CA ILE A 77 14.52 2.71 1.61
C ILE A 77 15.85 2.36 0.93
N LEU A 78 15.86 1.32 0.10
CA LEU A 78 17.05 0.88 -0.60
C LEU A 78 17.48 1.93 -1.64
N CYS A 79 16.56 2.46 -2.45
CA CYS A 79 16.84 3.53 -3.40
C CYS A 79 17.40 4.79 -2.72
N LEU A 80 16.83 5.20 -1.58
CA LEU A 80 17.34 6.34 -0.81
C LEU A 80 18.74 6.09 -0.26
N SER A 81 19.04 4.87 0.16
CA SER A 81 20.35 4.47 0.68
C SER A 81 21.42 4.51 -0.41
N ILE A 82 21.09 4.07 -1.63
CA ILE A 82 21.96 4.17 -2.81
C ILE A 82 22.14 5.63 -3.24
N ALA A 83 21.06 6.43 -3.27
CA ALA A 83 21.14 7.84 -3.64
C ALA A 83 22.08 8.63 -2.70
N LYS A 84 22.05 8.30 -1.41
CA LYS A 84 22.97 8.81 -0.39
C LYS A 84 24.40 8.24 -0.44
N GLY A 85 24.67 7.24 -1.29
CA GLY A 85 26.00 6.64 -1.47
C GLY A 85 26.47 5.80 -0.29
N TRP A 86 25.56 5.24 0.51
CA TRP A 86 25.89 4.49 1.73
C TRP A 86 26.73 3.23 1.51
N PHE A 87 26.73 2.69 0.29
CA PHE A 87 27.49 1.49 -0.08
C PHE A 87 28.89 1.81 -0.63
N GLY A 88 29.19 3.08 -0.94
CA GLY A 88 30.54 3.50 -1.38
C GLY A 88 30.88 3.19 -2.84
N ASN A 89 29.90 2.75 -3.65
CA ASN A 89 30.07 2.33 -5.04
C ASN A 89 29.45 3.32 -6.05
N ASP A 90 29.58 3.02 -7.34
CA ASP A 90 28.97 3.79 -8.42
C ASP A 90 27.44 3.71 -8.36
N LYS A 91 26.82 4.86 -8.05
CA LYS A 91 25.36 4.99 -7.89
C LYS A 91 24.54 4.41 -9.05
N LYS A 92 25.07 4.50 -10.28
CA LYS A 92 24.40 3.99 -11.49
C LYS A 92 24.38 2.47 -11.52
N ILE A 93 25.49 1.82 -11.16
CA ILE A 93 25.63 0.37 -11.17
C ILE A 93 24.81 -0.21 -10.02
N ASP A 94 24.88 0.39 -8.84
CA ASP A 94 24.08 0.01 -7.68
C ASP A 94 22.57 0.08 -7.97
N LEU A 95 22.11 1.16 -8.61
CA LEU A 95 20.71 1.31 -8.99
C LEU A 95 20.29 0.27 -10.04
N LEU A 96 21.14 0.02 -11.04
CA LEU A 96 20.88 -0.99 -12.07
C LEU A 96 20.75 -2.39 -11.44
N LEU A 97 21.64 -2.72 -10.49
CA LEU A 97 21.66 -4.01 -9.79
C LEU A 97 20.37 -4.27 -9.02
N VAL A 98 19.72 -3.22 -8.51
CA VAL A 98 18.41 -3.31 -7.84
C VAL A 98 17.27 -3.37 -8.83
N PHE A 99 17.36 -2.63 -9.94
CA PHE A 99 16.27 -2.56 -10.91
C PHE A 99 16.09 -3.86 -11.70
N ILE A 100 17.19 -4.56 -12.01
CA ILE A 100 17.16 -5.86 -12.72
C ILE A 100 16.22 -6.88 -12.03
N PRO A 101 16.41 -7.25 -10.75
CA PRO A 101 15.53 -8.21 -10.09
C PRO A 101 14.09 -7.71 -9.94
N VAL A 102 13.89 -6.39 -9.80
CA VAL A 102 12.55 -5.80 -9.72
C VAL A 102 11.79 -5.96 -11.04
N VAL A 103 12.44 -5.66 -12.17
CA VAL A 103 11.84 -5.83 -13.51
C VAL A 103 11.51 -7.30 -13.77
N ILE A 104 12.43 -8.22 -13.43
CA ILE A 104 12.20 -9.66 -13.57
C ILE A 104 10.99 -10.09 -12.73
N ALA A 105 10.88 -9.62 -11.49
CA ALA A 105 9.75 -9.93 -10.61
C ALA A 105 8.41 -9.40 -11.16
N ILE A 106 8.39 -8.20 -11.74
CA ILE A 106 7.20 -7.62 -12.36
C ILE A 106 6.77 -8.45 -13.58
N ILE A 107 7.71 -8.82 -14.45
CA ILE A 107 7.42 -9.66 -15.62
C ILE A 107 6.87 -11.02 -15.17
N ALA A 108 7.49 -11.66 -14.18
CA ALA A 108 7.02 -12.92 -13.62
C ALA A 108 5.60 -12.81 -13.02
N ALA A 109 5.30 -11.71 -12.33
CA ALA A 109 3.97 -11.45 -11.79
C ALA A 109 2.92 -11.29 -12.90
N ILE A 110 3.24 -10.57 -13.98
CA ILE A 110 2.35 -10.41 -15.13
C ILE A 110 2.06 -11.76 -15.79
N VAL A 111 3.11 -12.56 -16.02
CA VAL A 111 2.96 -13.92 -16.60
C VAL A 111 2.08 -14.79 -15.70
N TYR A 112 2.28 -14.76 -14.38
CA TYR A 112 1.46 -15.50 -13.42
C TYR A 112 -0.01 -15.09 -13.45
N ILE A 113 -0.30 -13.78 -13.55
CA ILE A 113 -1.67 -13.25 -13.65
C ILE A 113 -2.33 -13.70 -14.96
N MET A 114 -1.58 -13.71 -16.08
CA MET A 114 -2.09 -14.13 -17.39
C MET A 114 -2.37 -15.63 -17.48
N GLN A 115 -1.55 -16.46 -16.84
CA GLN A 115 -1.72 -17.91 -16.84
C GLN A 115 -2.94 -18.37 -16.03
N ASN A 116 -3.40 -17.58 -15.06
CA ASN A 116 -4.49 -17.98 -14.18
C ASN A 116 -5.81 -17.29 -14.58
N PRO A 117 -6.80 -18.03 -15.13
CA PRO A 117 -8.05 -17.46 -15.61
C PRO A 117 -8.87 -16.77 -14.51
N TYR A 118 -8.66 -17.15 -13.25
CA TYR A 118 -9.28 -16.48 -12.11
C TYR A 118 -8.69 -15.08 -11.87
N PHE A 119 -7.35 -14.93 -11.92
CA PHE A 119 -6.72 -13.63 -11.71
C PHE A 119 -6.93 -12.69 -12.89
N SER A 120 -6.89 -13.20 -14.13
CA SER A 120 -7.15 -12.38 -15.31
C SER A 120 -8.58 -11.83 -15.33
N SER A 121 -9.58 -12.65 -15.00
CA SER A 121 -10.98 -12.20 -14.91
C SER A 121 -11.18 -11.18 -13.78
N ARG A 122 -10.52 -11.35 -12.63
CA ARG A 122 -10.55 -10.36 -11.53
C ARG A 122 -9.87 -9.05 -11.90
N PHE A 123 -8.74 -9.12 -12.60
CA PHE A 123 -8.03 -7.94 -13.09
C PHE A 123 -8.88 -7.18 -14.13
N LEU A 124 -9.51 -7.90 -15.06
CA LEU A 124 -10.43 -7.30 -16.04
C LEU A 124 -11.62 -6.62 -15.38
N VAL A 125 -12.22 -7.24 -14.36
CA VAL A 125 -13.31 -6.61 -13.58
C VAL A 125 -12.81 -5.37 -12.82
N ALA A 126 -11.57 -5.34 -12.35
CA ALA A 126 -11.00 -4.16 -11.69
C ALA A 126 -10.77 -2.99 -12.67
N VAL A 127 -10.25 -3.28 -13.88
CA VAL A 127 -10.00 -2.27 -14.92
C VAL A 127 -11.30 -1.79 -15.54
N TYR A 128 -12.13 -2.72 -15.97
CA TYR A 128 -13.41 -2.47 -16.63
C TYR A 128 -14.56 -3.23 -15.92
N PRO A 129 -15.12 -2.65 -14.84
CA PRO A 129 -16.13 -3.33 -14.03
C PRO A 129 -17.47 -3.53 -14.75
N TYR A 130 -17.75 -2.74 -15.80
CA TYR A 130 -18.99 -2.82 -16.56
C TYR A 130 -19.13 -4.11 -17.38
N PHE A 131 -18.05 -4.87 -17.61
CA PHE A 131 -18.11 -6.16 -18.30
C PHE A 131 -18.99 -7.19 -17.58
N ASN A 132 -19.03 -7.14 -16.25
CA ASN A 132 -19.83 -8.05 -15.43
C ASN A 132 -20.58 -7.27 -14.34
N ARG A 133 -21.52 -6.44 -14.78
CA ARG A 133 -22.30 -5.54 -13.92
C ARG A 133 -23.15 -6.25 -12.86
N TYR A 134 -23.64 -7.46 -13.15
CA TYR A 134 -24.53 -8.22 -12.25
C TYR A 134 -23.81 -9.29 -11.41
N GLY A 135 -22.50 -9.45 -11.58
CA GLY A 135 -21.68 -10.41 -10.85
C GLY A 135 -20.57 -9.74 -10.06
N ALA A 136 -19.32 -10.13 -10.34
CA ALA A 136 -18.15 -9.65 -9.59
C ALA A 136 -17.89 -8.13 -9.71
N GLY A 137 -18.43 -7.47 -10.74
CA GLY A 137 -18.30 -6.02 -10.97
C GLY A 137 -19.38 -5.17 -10.32
N TYR A 138 -20.41 -5.78 -9.72
CA TYR A 138 -21.58 -5.07 -9.20
C TYR A 138 -21.22 -3.95 -8.22
N ALA A 139 -20.41 -4.26 -7.21
CA ALA A 139 -19.99 -3.29 -6.20
C ALA A 139 -19.24 -2.09 -6.83
N TYR A 140 -18.33 -2.36 -7.76
CA TYR A 140 -17.55 -1.33 -8.44
C TYR A 140 -18.43 -0.43 -9.34
N CYS A 141 -19.34 -1.02 -10.11
CA CYS A 141 -20.30 -0.27 -10.92
C CYS A 141 -21.23 0.57 -10.04
N PHE A 142 -21.75 0.00 -8.95
CA PHE A 142 -22.61 0.70 -8.02
C PHE A 142 -21.93 1.95 -7.42
N ILE A 143 -20.68 1.84 -6.98
CA ILE A 143 -19.92 2.98 -6.44
C ILE A 143 -19.65 4.02 -7.52
N ARG A 144 -19.26 3.60 -8.73
CA ARG A 144 -19.03 4.54 -9.86
C ARG A 144 -20.31 5.29 -10.21
N ASP A 145 -21.44 4.60 -10.28
CA ASP A 145 -22.75 5.18 -10.57
C ASP A 145 -23.20 6.13 -9.43
N LEU A 146 -22.96 5.79 -8.16
CA LEU A 146 -23.23 6.66 -7.01
C LEU A 146 -22.40 7.94 -7.04
N LEU A 147 -21.10 7.84 -7.33
CA LEU A 147 -20.20 8.99 -7.40
C LEU A 147 -20.54 9.90 -8.59
N ALA A 148 -20.91 9.31 -9.73
CA ALA A 148 -21.32 10.06 -10.93
C ALA A 148 -22.61 10.87 -10.71
N ASN A 149 -23.51 10.37 -9.87
CA ASN A 149 -24.76 11.06 -9.51
C ASN A 149 -24.64 11.87 -8.20
N SER A 150 -23.41 12.02 -7.66
CA SER A 150 -23.17 12.87 -6.50
C SER A 150 -23.11 14.34 -6.90
N LYS A 151 -23.58 15.21 -6.00
CA LYS A 151 -23.58 16.66 -6.19
C LYS A 151 -22.30 17.28 -5.65
N PHE A 152 -22.03 18.52 -6.04
CA PHE A 152 -20.92 19.29 -5.48
C PHE A 152 -21.05 19.45 -3.97
N ALA A 153 -22.26 19.76 -3.49
CA ALA A 153 -22.63 19.80 -2.08
C ALA A 153 -24.03 19.22 -1.88
N GLY A 154 -24.21 18.46 -0.78
CA GLY A 154 -25.47 17.83 -0.41
C GLY A 154 -25.65 16.41 -0.96
N LYS A 155 -26.82 15.83 -0.69
CA LYS A 155 -27.11 14.42 -0.99
C LYS A 155 -27.23 14.19 -2.51
N GLY A 156 -26.49 13.19 -3.00
CA GLY A 156 -26.55 12.70 -4.38
C GLY A 156 -27.89 12.04 -4.71
N THR A 157 -28.16 11.86 -6.00
CA THR A 157 -29.35 11.13 -6.47
C THR A 157 -29.00 9.67 -6.70
N VAL A 158 -29.85 8.74 -6.28
CA VAL A 158 -29.65 7.33 -6.61
C VAL A 158 -30.14 7.10 -8.04
N PRO A 159 -29.32 6.52 -8.94
CA PRO A 159 -29.76 6.28 -10.29
C PRO A 159 -30.92 5.28 -10.32
N ALA A 160 -31.95 5.57 -11.13
CA ALA A 160 -33.24 4.86 -11.17
C ALA A 160 -33.12 3.34 -11.35
N GLN A 161 -32.04 2.89 -11.96
CA GLN A 161 -31.67 1.48 -12.15
C GLN A 161 -31.47 0.68 -10.84
N PHE A 162 -31.30 1.34 -9.69
CA PHE A 162 -31.18 0.70 -8.38
C PHE A 162 -32.44 0.85 -7.50
N GLY A 163 -33.51 1.49 -8.02
CA GLY A 163 -34.78 1.68 -7.33
C GLY A 163 -34.75 2.72 -6.18
N SER A 164 -35.87 2.80 -5.44
CA SER A 164 -36.03 3.69 -4.27
C SER A 164 -35.40 3.14 -2.99
N ASN A 165 -35.07 1.86 -2.98
CA ASN A 165 -34.34 1.22 -1.90
C ASN A 165 -32.86 1.36 -2.21
N VAL A 166 -32.21 2.39 -1.67
CA VAL A 166 -30.75 2.36 -1.52
C VAL A 166 -30.49 1.05 -0.79
N PRO A 167 -29.89 0.01 -1.41
CA PRO A 167 -29.52 -1.17 -0.66
C PRO A 167 -28.62 -0.60 0.42
N LEU A 168 -29.07 -0.71 1.68
CA LEU A 168 -28.34 -0.29 2.86
C LEU A 168 -26.88 -0.65 2.57
N ILE A 169 -26.05 0.37 2.31
CA ILE A 169 -24.74 0.21 1.63
C ILE A 169 -24.12 -1.05 2.25
N PRO A 170 -23.98 -2.19 1.54
CA PRO A 170 -23.67 -3.51 2.16
C PRO A 170 -22.24 -3.61 2.71
N ALA A 171 -21.70 -2.48 3.14
CA ALA A 171 -20.35 -2.02 2.92
C ALA A 171 -20.03 -0.79 3.79
N SER A 172 -20.96 -0.36 4.67
CA SER A 172 -20.74 0.68 5.69
C SER A 172 -19.71 0.28 6.75
N ASP A 173 -19.24 -0.97 6.74
CA ASP A 173 -18.43 -1.49 7.84
C ASP A 173 -16.96 -1.07 7.77
N THR A 174 -16.33 -0.96 6.58
CA THR A 174 -14.94 -0.43 6.47
C THR A 174 -14.54 0.11 5.10
N ASP A 175 -14.82 -0.60 4.01
CA ASP A 175 -14.07 -0.40 2.75
C ASP A 175 -14.61 0.72 1.86
N TYR A 176 -15.87 1.14 2.08
CA TYR A 176 -16.58 2.08 1.20
C TYR A 176 -17.10 3.32 1.92
N MET A 177 -16.61 3.58 3.14
CA MET A 177 -17.02 4.74 3.95
C MET A 177 -16.80 6.07 3.22
N ILE A 178 -15.71 6.20 2.47
CA ILE A 178 -15.41 7.42 1.71
C ILE A 178 -16.47 7.65 0.62
N ALA A 179 -16.84 6.60 -0.13
CA ALA A 179 -17.88 6.70 -1.16
C ALA A 179 -19.25 7.05 -0.55
N ALA A 180 -19.58 6.48 0.61
CA ALA A 180 -20.80 6.80 1.34
C ALA A 180 -20.82 8.26 1.84
N LEU A 181 -19.68 8.78 2.31
CA LEU A 181 -19.52 10.18 2.71
C LEU A 181 -19.70 11.13 1.52
N THR A 182 -19.06 10.82 0.39
CA THR A 182 -19.18 11.61 -0.85
C THR A 182 -20.62 11.64 -1.37
N TYR A 183 -21.37 10.55 -1.20
CA TYR A 183 -22.78 10.51 -1.60
C TYR A 183 -23.68 11.38 -0.70
N ASN A 184 -23.44 11.40 0.61
CA ASN A 184 -24.29 12.14 1.55
C ASN A 184 -23.99 13.64 1.60
N PHE A 185 -22.71 14.02 1.54
CA PHE A 185 -22.27 15.41 1.71
C PHE A 185 -21.81 16.07 0.41
N GLY A 186 -21.64 15.29 -0.66
CA GLY A 186 -21.13 15.75 -1.95
C GLY A 186 -19.61 15.69 -2.05
N TRP A 187 -19.10 16.12 -3.20
CA TRP A 187 -17.66 16.16 -3.50
C TRP A 187 -16.85 17.06 -2.55
N ILE A 188 -17.49 18.04 -1.90
CA ILE A 188 -16.82 18.92 -0.92
C ILE A 188 -16.25 18.14 0.27
N ALA A 189 -16.96 17.11 0.76
CA ALA A 189 -16.49 16.31 1.89
C ALA A 189 -15.29 15.43 1.50
N PHE A 190 -15.33 14.87 0.29
CA PHE A 190 -14.20 14.14 -0.26
C PHE A 190 -12.97 15.02 -0.41
N ALA A 191 -13.12 16.22 -0.98
CA ALA A 191 -12.04 17.18 -1.11
C ALA A 191 -11.47 17.60 0.25
N GLY A 192 -12.33 17.86 1.24
CA GLY A 192 -11.91 18.18 2.61
C GLY A 192 -11.05 17.08 3.24
N ILE A 193 -11.51 15.82 3.16
CA ILE A 193 -10.75 14.67 3.69
C ILE A 193 -9.42 14.51 2.96
N LEU A 194 -9.42 14.63 1.62
CA LEU A 194 -8.18 14.58 0.83
C LEU A 194 -7.18 15.66 1.23
N VAL A 195 -7.63 16.90 1.42
CA VAL A 195 -6.77 18.00 1.86
C VAL A 195 -6.14 17.69 3.22
N VAL A 196 -6.92 17.18 4.18
CA VAL A 196 -6.40 16.79 5.50
C VAL A 196 -5.34 15.69 5.39
N ILE A 197 -5.58 14.66 4.57
CA ILE A 197 -4.63 13.56 4.36
C ILE A 197 -3.34 14.04 3.69
N ILE A 198 -3.46 14.89 2.66
CA ILE A 198 -2.31 15.47 1.94
C ILE A 198 -1.50 16.33 2.90
N LEU A 199 -2.17 17.20 3.66
CA LEU A 199 -1.53 18.07 4.63
C LEU A 199 -0.79 17.23 5.68
N PHE A 200 -1.44 16.24 6.28
CA PHE A 200 -0.80 15.33 7.24
C PHE A 200 0.41 14.61 6.66
N SER A 201 0.32 14.12 5.42
CA SER A 201 1.42 13.44 4.73
C SER A 201 2.61 14.37 4.45
N VAL A 202 2.34 15.60 3.98
CA VAL A 202 3.37 16.62 3.73
C VAL A 202 4.03 17.05 5.03
N PHE A 203 3.25 17.27 6.10
CA PHE A 203 3.79 17.58 7.42
C PHE A 203 4.65 16.43 7.95
N GLY A 204 4.20 15.18 7.83
CA GLY A 204 4.99 14.00 8.21
C GLY A 204 6.34 13.96 7.50
N LEU A 205 6.35 14.12 6.17
CA LEU A 205 7.59 14.17 5.39
C LEU A 205 8.47 15.38 5.72
N TYR A 206 7.86 16.55 5.95
CA TYR A 206 8.57 17.77 6.36
C TYR A 206 9.29 17.57 7.70
N TYR A 207 8.61 16.98 8.70
CA TYR A 207 9.23 16.69 9.99
C TYR A 207 10.34 15.64 9.88
N VAL A 208 10.16 14.59 9.08
CA VAL A 208 11.21 13.59 8.81
C VAL A 208 12.42 14.23 8.11
N ALA A 209 12.19 15.13 7.15
CA ALA A 209 13.27 15.85 6.48
C ALA A 209 14.00 16.83 7.40
N LYS A 210 13.27 17.45 8.35
CA LYS A 210 13.82 18.38 9.35
C LYS A 210 14.50 17.66 10.52
N GLN A 211 14.23 16.38 10.74
CA GLN A 211 14.99 15.57 11.68
C GLN A 211 16.44 15.48 11.21
N LYS A 212 17.28 16.36 11.77
CA LYS A 212 18.73 16.25 11.69
C LYS A 212 19.11 14.90 12.30
N SER A 213 19.50 13.96 11.44
CA SER A 213 20.06 12.69 11.88
C SER A 213 21.21 12.97 12.86
N VAL A 214 21.31 12.16 13.91
CA VAL A 214 22.30 12.25 15.03
C VAL A 214 23.73 12.53 14.55
N TRP A 215 24.04 12.20 13.30
CA TRP A 215 25.27 12.53 12.58
C TRP A 215 25.67 14.02 12.56
N GLU A 216 24.73 14.97 12.51
CA GLU A 216 25.07 16.41 12.56
C GLU A 216 25.46 16.92 13.95
N LEU A 217 25.05 16.20 15.01
CA LEU A 217 25.46 16.52 16.38
C LEU A 217 26.90 16.05 16.62
N TRP A 218 27.32 14.92 16.04
CA TRP A 218 28.67 14.39 16.22
C TRP A 218 29.74 15.27 15.57
N TYR A 219 29.48 15.83 14.38
CA TYR A 219 30.44 16.71 13.69
C TYR A 219 30.58 18.11 14.34
N ARG A 220 29.70 18.46 15.28
CA ARG A 220 29.73 19.74 16.00
C ARG A 220 30.50 19.67 17.32
N TYR A 221 30.92 18.47 17.73
CA TYR A 221 31.64 18.20 18.98
C TYR A 221 33.05 17.60 18.76
N GLN A 222 33.53 17.57 17.51
CA GLN A 222 34.96 17.43 17.15
C GLN A 222 35.48 18.77 16.63
#